data_AF-A0A2K6ENU0-F1
#
_entry.id   AF-A0A2K6ENU0-F1
#
_cell.length_a   1.000
_cell.length_b   1.000
_cell.length_c   1.000
_cell.angle_alpha   90.00
_cell.angle_beta   90.00
_cell.angle_gamma   90.00
#
_symmetry.space_group_name_H-M   'P 1'
#
loop_
_entity.id
_entity.type
_entity.pdbx_description
1 polymer ?
#
loop_
_entity_poly.entity_id
_entity_poly.type
_entity_poly.pdbx_seq_one_letter_code
_entity_poly.pdbx_strand_id
1 'polypeptide(L)'
;MAEIIQERLEDRIPELEQLERTGLFSRLEIKAIVKKASHLEYRMRRRALLKDDFINYVQYEINLLELIQKRRARIGYSFKKDEIENPIVHRVQSVFRRASAKWKDDVQLWLTYVVFCKKWGTKTQLSKIFSAMLAIHSNKPAFWIMAAKWEMEDRLSSESARQLFLRGLRFHPECPKLYQEYFRMELMHVEKLRKEKQEFEKANMDVENLDYSEEILQGELARIVYKNSVSVIKGVEFHLSLLSIAQLFEFAKDLQKEIYDDLQALHPDDPLTWDYVARRELEIESQPGEEPPMTKRAKSVELGRREERCYAVYEEAVETLPTGAMWKCYMNFCLERFAKKTSNGFLRGKRLQRTMTVFRRAHELKFLPELHYKQWIELLSHYNYFRDALEVAVAGTELFRDSATMWQKKLQMLINSESPDIAMHFEEAFVHLNPQVCLPLWISWAEWSEGTESPEDTEAVFKKAILAVRGADSVTLKDRYLDWAYRSGGYKKARAVFKSLQESRPFSVDFFRKMIQIEKEQESCKMTNIREYYERALREFGSVNSDLWLDYIREEVNHILGRPENCGQIYWRAMRMLQGESAEVFVAKHAMHQTGHL
;
A
#
# COMPACT_ATOMS: atom_id res chain seq x y z
N MET A 1 17.96 0.14 -51.39
CA MET A 1 18.15 0.19 -49.91
C MET A 1 19.15 1.28 -49.52
N ALA A 2 20.30 1.37 -50.20
CA ALA A 2 21.30 2.43 -49.98
C ALA A 2 20.80 3.83 -50.41
N GLU A 3 20.13 3.96 -51.56
CA GLU A 3 19.60 5.25 -52.07
C GLU A 3 18.69 5.97 -51.07
N ILE A 4 17.75 5.25 -50.47
CA ILE A 4 16.80 5.85 -49.50
C ILE A 4 17.47 6.10 -48.11
N ILE A 5 18.64 5.52 -47.84
CA ILE A 5 19.45 5.90 -46.66
C ILE A 5 20.18 7.20 -46.97
N GLN A 6 20.70 7.32 -48.19
CA GLN A 6 21.40 8.50 -48.66
C GLN A 6 20.48 9.72 -48.74
N GLU A 7 19.28 9.58 -49.31
CA GLU A 7 18.23 10.61 -49.32
C GLU A 7 17.91 11.12 -47.90
N ARG A 8 17.74 10.21 -46.92
CA ARG A 8 17.48 10.61 -45.53
C ARG A 8 18.64 11.29 -44.84
N LEU A 9 19.87 11.00 -45.25
CA LEU A 9 21.05 11.69 -44.75
C LEU A 9 21.17 13.07 -45.40
N GLU A 10 20.81 13.20 -46.66
CA GLU A 10 20.73 14.46 -47.41
C GLU A 10 19.67 15.39 -46.79
N ASP A 11 18.51 14.86 -46.36
CA ASP A 11 17.48 15.62 -45.64
C ASP A 11 17.98 16.24 -44.32
N ARG A 12 19.06 15.71 -43.72
CA ARG A 12 19.64 16.25 -42.48
C ARG A 12 20.62 17.39 -42.74
N ILE A 13 21.11 17.55 -43.97
CA ILE A 13 22.16 18.52 -44.30
C ILE A 13 21.75 19.96 -43.92
N PRO A 14 20.53 20.45 -44.28
CA PRO A 14 20.14 21.82 -43.95
C PRO A 14 20.14 22.09 -42.44
N GLU A 15 19.61 21.15 -41.64
CA GLU A 15 19.60 21.22 -40.17
C GLU A 15 21.01 21.25 -39.58
N LEU A 16 21.88 20.34 -40.05
CA LEU A 16 23.25 20.21 -39.55
C LEU A 16 24.12 21.43 -39.90
N GLU A 17 23.97 21.99 -41.10
CA GLU A 17 24.62 23.24 -41.48
C GLU A 17 24.18 24.40 -40.58
N GLN A 18 22.90 24.47 -40.22
CA GLN A 18 22.39 25.51 -39.33
C GLN A 18 22.90 25.33 -37.90
N LEU A 19 23.04 24.09 -37.41
CA LEU A 19 23.69 23.79 -36.13
C LEU A 19 25.16 24.24 -36.09
N GLU A 20 25.86 24.16 -37.22
CA GLU A 20 27.23 24.69 -37.37
C GLU A 20 27.25 26.22 -37.38
N ARG A 21 26.42 26.83 -38.25
CA ARG A 21 26.36 28.29 -38.45
C ARG A 21 25.96 29.05 -37.18
N THR A 22 25.09 28.45 -36.36
CA THR A 22 24.65 29.00 -35.08
C THR A 22 25.66 28.77 -33.95
N GLY A 23 26.77 28.07 -34.21
CA GLY A 23 27.79 27.76 -33.22
C GLY A 23 27.33 26.80 -32.12
N LEU A 24 26.15 26.17 -32.27
CA LEU A 24 25.63 25.22 -31.30
C LEU A 24 26.44 23.92 -31.29
N PHE A 25 27.02 23.53 -32.42
CA PHE A 25 27.86 22.34 -32.56
C PHE A 25 29.10 22.62 -33.40
N SER A 26 30.19 21.93 -33.08
CA SER A 26 31.42 21.99 -33.88
C SER A 26 31.35 21.06 -35.09
N ARG A 27 32.19 21.31 -36.11
CA ARG A 27 32.34 20.43 -37.29
C ARG A 27 32.65 18.98 -36.92
N LEU A 28 33.42 18.75 -35.85
CA LEU A 28 33.75 17.40 -35.38
C LEU A 28 32.52 16.69 -34.80
N GLU A 29 31.71 17.41 -34.03
CA GLU A 29 30.46 16.87 -33.47
C GLU A 29 29.44 16.59 -34.57
N ILE A 30 29.32 17.45 -35.59
CA ILE A 30 28.43 17.23 -36.74
C ILE A 30 28.83 15.97 -37.49
N LYS A 31 30.13 15.76 -37.76
CA LYS A 31 30.63 14.51 -38.36
C LYS A 31 30.28 13.29 -37.52
N ALA A 32 30.37 13.39 -36.19
CA ALA A 32 29.98 12.31 -35.28
C ALA A 32 28.45 12.04 -35.34
N ILE A 33 27.62 13.09 -35.42
CA ILE A 33 26.17 12.98 -35.57
C ILE A 33 25.80 12.28 -36.89
N VAL A 34 26.43 12.65 -38.01
CA VAL A 34 26.22 11.99 -39.31
C VAL A 34 26.59 10.52 -39.22
N LYS A 35 27.78 10.19 -38.71
CA LYS A 35 28.25 8.80 -38.58
C LYS A 35 27.29 7.96 -37.72
N LYS A 36 26.81 8.50 -36.60
CA LYS A 36 25.88 7.80 -35.71
C LYS A 36 24.51 7.61 -36.36
N ALA A 37 23.99 8.62 -37.05
CA ALA A 37 22.71 8.56 -37.76
C ALA A 37 22.75 7.57 -38.93
N SER A 38 23.82 7.56 -39.73
CA SER A 38 24.01 6.56 -40.79
C SER A 38 23.92 5.14 -40.23
N HIS A 39 24.65 4.86 -39.14
CA HIS A 39 24.62 3.54 -38.49
C HIS A 39 23.21 3.15 -38.00
N LEU A 40 22.46 4.10 -37.44
CA LEU A 40 21.08 3.87 -37.00
C LEU A 40 20.13 3.63 -38.19
N GLU A 41 20.24 4.38 -39.28
CA GLU A 41 19.44 4.17 -40.51
C GLU A 41 19.69 2.80 -41.15
N TYR A 42 20.95 2.32 -41.14
CA TYR A 42 21.29 0.97 -41.62
C TYR A 42 20.64 -0.13 -40.77
N ARG A 43 20.64 0.02 -39.43
CA ARG A 43 19.99 -0.94 -38.52
C ARG A 43 18.48 -1.01 -38.76
N MET A 44 17.85 0.14 -38.98
CA MET A 44 16.41 0.28 -39.21
C MET A 44 15.89 -0.31 -40.53
N ARG A 45 16.78 -0.71 -41.44
CA ARG A 45 16.43 -1.29 -42.76
C ARG A 45 16.93 -2.71 -42.94
N ARG A 46 17.38 -3.36 -41.86
CA ARG A 46 17.73 -4.79 -41.89
C ARG A 46 16.53 -5.63 -42.30
N ARG A 47 16.80 -6.78 -42.93
CA ARG A 47 15.75 -7.73 -43.36
C ARG A 47 14.87 -8.20 -42.19
N ALA A 48 15.48 -8.43 -41.04
CA ALA A 48 14.78 -8.64 -39.77
C ALA A 48 14.78 -7.33 -38.97
N LEU A 49 13.60 -6.74 -38.81
CA LEU A 49 13.42 -5.51 -38.03
C LEU A 49 13.27 -5.85 -36.55
N LEU A 50 14.09 -5.24 -35.70
CA LEU A 50 14.01 -5.36 -34.25
C LEU A 50 13.38 -4.10 -33.66
N LYS A 51 12.51 -4.28 -32.66
CA LYS A 51 11.88 -3.16 -31.95
C LYS A 51 12.91 -2.24 -31.29
N ASP A 52 13.95 -2.84 -30.70
CA ASP A 52 15.02 -2.11 -30.02
C ASP A 52 15.78 -1.18 -30.96
N ASP A 53 15.86 -1.48 -32.25
CA ASP A 53 16.50 -0.59 -33.23
C ASP A 53 15.71 0.73 -33.37
N PHE A 54 14.37 0.65 -33.37
CA PHE A 54 13.49 1.82 -33.43
C PHE A 54 13.56 2.62 -32.11
N ILE A 55 13.53 1.94 -30.96
CA ILE A 55 13.63 2.58 -29.65
C ILE A 55 14.99 3.30 -29.50
N ASN A 56 16.09 2.64 -29.87
CA ASN A 56 17.42 3.23 -29.82
C ASN A 56 17.56 4.44 -30.75
N TYR A 57 16.95 4.39 -31.95
CA TYR A 57 16.92 5.52 -32.87
C TYR A 57 16.17 6.70 -32.25
N VAL A 58 14.95 6.46 -31.76
CA VAL A 58 14.12 7.48 -31.11
C VAL A 58 14.87 8.11 -29.92
N GLN A 59 15.45 7.29 -29.05
CA GLN A 59 16.18 7.76 -27.88
C GLN A 59 17.36 8.65 -28.28
N TYR A 60 18.09 8.27 -29.33
CA TYR A 60 19.21 9.06 -29.84
C TYR A 60 18.76 10.44 -30.33
N GLU A 61 17.70 10.52 -31.14
CA GLU A 61 17.19 11.78 -31.66
C GLU A 61 16.58 12.66 -30.54
N ILE A 62 15.89 12.08 -29.55
CA ILE A 62 15.42 12.80 -28.37
C ILE A 62 16.59 13.38 -27.58
N ASN A 63 17.64 12.59 -27.33
CA ASN A 63 18.83 13.05 -26.61
C ASN A 63 19.55 14.18 -27.35
N LEU A 64 19.62 14.10 -28.69
CA LEU A 64 20.19 15.15 -29.52
C LEU A 64 19.38 16.45 -29.39
N LEU A 65 18.06 16.35 -29.45
CA LEU A 65 17.15 17.48 -29.32
C LEU A 65 17.22 18.13 -27.94
N GLU A 66 17.30 17.34 -26.87
CA GLU A 66 17.50 17.84 -25.50
C GLU A 66 18.86 18.51 -25.32
N LEU A 67 19.92 18.00 -25.97
CA LEU A 67 21.23 18.63 -25.96
C LEU A 67 21.21 19.99 -26.66
N ILE A 68 20.53 20.10 -27.81
CA ILE A 68 20.32 21.36 -28.52
C ILE A 68 19.63 22.38 -27.60
N GLN A 69 18.54 21.99 -26.93
CA GLN A 69 17.83 22.87 -26.00
C GLN A 69 18.71 23.35 -24.85
N LYS A 70 19.47 22.45 -24.23
CA LYS A 70 20.40 22.80 -23.14
C LYS A 70 21.48 23.78 -23.60
N ARG A 71 22.03 23.60 -24.82
CA ARG A 71 23.04 24.51 -25.39
C ARG A 71 22.43 25.88 -25.71
N ARG A 72 21.23 25.93 -26.30
CA ARG A 72 20.50 27.18 -26.54
C ARG A 72 20.21 27.94 -25.25
N ALA A 73 19.76 27.26 -24.19
CA ALA A 73 19.51 27.88 -22.89
C ALA A 73 20.77 28.46 -22.26
N ARG A 74 21.92 27.77 -22.40
CA ARG A 74 23.22 28.25 -21.91
C ARG A 74 23.73 29.48 -22.67
N ILE A 75 23.53 29.51 -23.99
CA ILE A 75 24.03 30.58 -24.87
C ILE A 75 23.06 31.77 -24.92
N GLY A 76 21.79 31.58 -24.56
CA GLY A 76 20.75 32.61 -24.64
C GLY A 76 20.30 32.92 -26.07
N TYR A 77 20.45 31.96 -27.00
CA TYR A 77 20.25 32.18 -28.43
C TYR A 77 19.12 31.30 -29.00
N SER A 78 18.03 31.94 -29.45
CA SER A 78 16.79 31.28 -29.92
C SER A 78 16.54 31.40 -31.42
N PHE A 79 17.43 32.03 -32.19
CA PHE A 79 17.26 32.18 -33.64
C PHE A 79 17.26 30.83 -34.37
N LYS A 80 16.47 30.71 -35.44
CA LYS A 80 16.29 29.49 -36.26
C LYS A 80 15.91 28.23 -35.48
N LYS A 81 15.21 28.40 -34.35
CA LYS A 81 14.75 27.29 -33.51
C LYS A 81 13.91 26.29 -34.32
N ASP A 82 12.95 26.80 -35.08
CA ASP A 82 12.04 25.97 -35.87
C ASP A 82 12.74 25.23 -37.01
N GLU A 83 13.70 25.87 -37.69
CA GLU A 83 14.50 25.25 -38.77
C GLU A 83 15.38 24.10 -38.27
N ILE A 84 15.73 24.07 -36.98
CA ILE A 84 16.62 23.07 -36.38
C ILE A 84 15.81 22.00 -35.62
N GLU A 85 14.87 22.41 -34.78
CA GLU A 85 14.14 21.51 -33.87
C GLU A 85 13.00 20.76 -34.60
N ASN A 86 12.27 21.40 -35.53
CA ASN A 86 11.14 20.76 -36.20
C ASN A 86 11.54 19.58 -37.10
N PRO A 87 12.63 19.62 -37.89
CA PRO A 87 13.09 18.46 -38.65
C PRO A 87 13.39 17.25 -37.76
N ILE A 88 14.04 17.46 -36.61
CA ILE A 88 14.32 16.40 -35.62
C ILE A 88 13.02 15.82 -35.08
N VAL A 89 12.06 16.68 -34.70
CA VAL A 89 10.74 16.25 -34.21
C VAL A 89 10.00 15.44 -35.26
N HIS A 90 9.99 15.88 -36.52
CA HIS A 90 9.36 15.14 -37.62
C HIS A 90 10.04 13.80 -37.92
N ARG A 91 11.38 13.71 -37.81
CA ARG A 91 12.09 12.43 -37.91
C ARG A 91 11.64 11.46 -36.82
N VAL A 92 11.61 11.90 -35.56
CA VAL A 92 11.17 11.07 -34.43
C VAL A 92 9.73 10.60 -34.64
N GLN A 93 8.82 11.49 -35.07
CA GLN A 93 7.44 11.11 -35.41
C GLN A 93 7.36 10.09 -36.54
N SER A 94 8.15 10.25 -37.59
CA SER A 94 8.21 9.30 -38.72
C SER A 94 8.69 7.92 -38.28
N VAL A 95 9.69 7.87 -37.38
CA VAL A 95 10.18 6.62 -36.79
C VAL A 95 9.11 5.96 -35.92
N PHE A 96 8.46 6.72 -35.02
CA PHE A 96 7.36 6.22 -34.21
C PHE A 96 6.20 5.71 -35.05
N ARG A 97 5.79 6.43 -36.11
CA ARG A 97 4.72 6.00 -37.02
C ARG A 97 5.04 4.68 -37.71
N ARG A 98 6.29 4.48 -38.14
CA ARG A 98 6.74 3.20 -38.71
C ARG A 98 6.77 2.09 -37.67
N ALA A 99 7.21 2.40 -36.45
CA ALA A 99 7.23 1.45 -35.35
C ALA A 99 5.80 0.99 -34.98
N SER A 100 4.89 1.93 -34.78
CA SER A 100 3.51 1.65 -34.36
C SER A 100 2.68 0.98 -35.45
N ALA A 101 3.01 1.20 -36.74
CA ALA A 101 2.41 0.45 -37.83
C ALA A 101 2.85 -1.03 -37.87
N LYS A 102 4.06 -1.35 -37.39
CA LYS A 102 4.60 -2.72 -37.38
C LYS A 102 4.24 -3.48 -36.11
N TRP A 103 4.41 -2.86 -34.95
CA TRP A 103 4.11 -3.42 -33.62
C TRP A 103 2.84 -2.78 -33.05
N LYS A 104 1.72 -3.03 -33.73
CA LYS A 104 0.42 -2.41 -33.43
C LYS A 104 -0.07 -2.71 -32.01
N ASP A 105 0.24 -3.90 -31.50
CA ASP A 105 -0.23 -4.38 -30.20
C ASP A 105 0.56 -3.83 -29.01
N ASP A 106 1.73 -3.22 -29.25
CA ASP A 106 2.61 -2.71 -28.19
C ASP A 106 2.09 -1.38 -27.64
N VAL A 107 1.33 -1.48 -26.54
CA VAL A 107 0.80 -0.33 -25.80
C VAL A 107 1.90 0.65 -25.37
N GLN A 108 3.05 0.15 -24.91
CA GLN A 108 4.10 0.99 -24.35
C GLN A 108 4.71 1.90 -25.42
N LEU A 109 4.81 1.38 -26.64
CA LEU A 109 5.24 2.15 -27.81
C LEU A 109 4.28 3.29 -28.13
N TRP A 110 2.96 3.04 -28.12
CA TRP A 110 1.95 4.09 -28.31
C TRP A 110 1.98 5.15 -27.22
N LEU A 111 2.09 4.74 -25.95
CA LEU A 111 2.16 5.67 -24.81
C LEU A 111 3.40 6.56 -24.89
N THR A 112 4.56 5.98 -25.24
CA THR A 112 5.80 6.75 -25.39
C THR A 112 5.69 7.73 -26.56
N TYR A 113 5.01 7.33 -27.65
CA TYR A 113 4.74 8.24 -28.77
C TYR A 113 3.82 9.40 -28.38
N VAL A 114 2.76 9.14 -27.59
CA VAL A 114 1.86 10.17 -27.05
C VAL A 114 2.62 11.16 -26.16
N VAL A 115 3.43 10.66 -25.22
CA VAL A 115 4.24 11.50 -24.32
C VAL A 115 5.20 12.40 -25.10
N PHE A 116 5.87 11.84 -26.13
CA PHE A 116 6.71 12.62 -27.02
C PHE A 116 5.92 13.74 -27.72
N CYS A 117 4.77 13.40 -28.32
CA CYS A 117 3.94 14.38 -29.03
C CYS A 117 3.41 15.50 -28.13
N LYS A 118 3.10 15.20 -26.86
CA LYS A 118 2.70 16.19 -25.84
C LYS A 118 3.86 17.13 -25.48
N LYS A 119 5.06 16.58 -25.25
CA LYS A 119 6.27 17.37 -24.91
C LYS A 119 6.65 18.39 -25.99
N TRP A 120 6.48 18.03 -27.26
CA TRP A 120 6.91 18.84 -28.41
C TRP A 120 5.78 19.59 -29.13
N GLY A 121 4.59 19.69 -28.52
CA GLY A 121 3.52 20.60 -28.98
C GLY A 121 2.85 20.22 -30.30
N THR A 122 2.95 18.96 -30.73
CA THR A 122 2.44 18.51 -32.04
C THR A 122 0.95 18.14 -32.02
N LYS A 123 0.10 19.13 -31.70
CA LYS A 123 -1.33 18.93 -31.41
C LYS A 123 -2.09 18.22 -32.54
N THR A 124 -1.88 18.62 -33.79
CA THR A 124 -2.57 18.03 -34.96
C THR A 124 -2.25 16.56 -35.18
N GLN A 125 -0.99 16.19 -34.94
CA GLN A 125 -0.52 14.82 -35.08
C GLN A 125 -1.04 13.94 -33.95
N LEU A 126 -1.22 14.49 -32.75
CA LEU A 126 -1.67 13.75 -31.58
C LEU A 126 -3.12 13.25 -31.70
N SER A 127 -4.08 14.04 -32.24
CA SER A 127 -5.44 13.51 -32.52
C SER A 127 -5.43 12.35 -33.50
N LYS A 128 -4.55 12.39 -34.52
CA LYS A 128 -4.40 11.30 -35.50
C LYS A 128 -3.85 10.04 -34.82
N ILE A 129 -2.89 10.21 -33.89
CA ILE A 129 -2.34 9.11 -33.09
C ILE A 129 -3.42 8.51 -32.20
N PHE A 130 -4.19 9.32 -31.47
CA PHE A 130 -5.30 8.84 -30.66
C PHE A 130 -6.33 8.09 -31.50
N SER A 131 -6.71 8.62 -32.67
CA SER A 131 -7.64 7.95 -33.58
C SER A 131 -7.12 6.59 -34.06
N ALA A 132 -5.84 6.50 -34.43
CA ALA A 132 -5.21 5.25 -34.84
C ALA A 132 -5.06 4.25 -33.68
N MET A 133 -4.69 4.74 -32.49
CA MET A 133 -4.55 3.94 -31.28
C MET A 133 -5.91 3.36 -30.84
N LEU A 134 -6.97 4.16 -30.86
CA LEU A 134 -8.33 3.72 -30.50
C LEU A 134 -8.93 2.76 -31.52
N ALA A 135 -8.54 2.85 -32.79
CA ALA A 135 -8.97 1.88 -33.81
C ALA A 135 -8.41 0.47 -33.55
N ILE A 136 -7.23 0.37 -32.93
CA ILE A 136 -6.55 -0.91 -32.64
C ILE A 136 -6.89 -1.39 -31.21
N HIS A 137 -6.93 -0.47 -30.26
CA HIS A 137 -7.10 -0.75 -28.83
C HIS A 137 -8.44 -0.23 -28.28
N SER A 138 -9.52 -0.41 -29.05
CA SER A 138 -10.87 0.00 -28.66
C SER A 138 -11.36 -0.69 -27.39
N ASN A 139 -10.81 -1.87 -27.07
CA ASN A 139 -11.14 -2.70 -25.91
C ASN A 139 -10.63 -2.17 -24.55
N LYS A 140 -9.91 -1.04 -24.52
CA LYS A 140 -9.33 -0.48 -23.28
C LYS A 140 -9.99 0.88 -22.95
N PRO A 141 -10.87 0.96 -21.94
CA PRO A 141 -11.53 2.21 -21.52
C PRO A 141 -10.55 3.36 -21.20
N ALA A 142 -9.39 3.03 -20.63
CA ALA A 142 -8.38 4.02 -20.24
C ALA A 142 -7.88 4.86 -21.43
N PHE A 143 -7.82 4.30 -22.64
CA PHE A 143 -7.39 5.04 -23.83
C PHE A 143 -8.44 6.02 -24.34
N TRP A 144 -9.72 5.68 -24.20
CA TRP A 144 -10.83 6.60 -24.50
C TRP A 144 -10.79 7.81 -23.55
N ILE A 145 -10.62 7.55 -22.26
CA ILE A 145 -10.48 8.60 -21.24
C ILE A 145 -9.25 9.48 -21.54
N MET A 146 -8.10 8.88 -21.87
CA MET A 146 -6.88 9.61 -22.18
C MET A 146 -7.04 10.52 -23.41
N ALA A 147 -7.64 10.01 -24.48
CA ALA A 147 -7.88 10.79 -25.70
C ALA A 147 -8.84 11.96 -25.43
N ALA A 148 -9.93 11.72 -24.69
CA ALA A 148 -10.91 12.74 -24.37
C ALA A 148 -10.38 13.83 -23.43
N LYS A 149 -9.60 13.45 -22.40
CA LYS A 149 -8.90 14.41 -21.51
C LYS A 149 -7.98 15.33 -22.30
N TRP A 150 -7.23 14.76 -23.25
CA TRP A 150 -6.33 15.55 -24.08
C TRP A 150 -7.05 16.53 -25.00
N GLU A 151 -8.14 16.13 -25.68
CA GLU A 151 -8.94 17.05 -26.51
C GLU A 151 -9.56 18.19 -25.67
N MET A 152 -9.89 17.94 -24.41
CA MET A 152 -10.39 18.97 -23.51
C MET A 152 -9.30 19.94 -23.03
N GLU A 153 -8.20 19.41 -22.48
CA GLU A 153 -7.13 20.21 -21.84
C GLU A 153 -6.30 21.01 -22.86
N ASP A 154 -5.90 20.38 -23.97
CA ASP A 154 -4.90 20.95 -24.88
C ASP A 154 -5.50 21.59 -26.14
N ARG A 155 -6.70 21.15 -26.55
CA ARG A 155 -7.42 21.65 -27.74
C ARG A 155 -8.64 22.50 -27.41
N LEU A 156 -9.09 22.53 -26.16
CA LEU A 156 -10.27 23.28 -25.72
C LEU A 156 -11.57 22.88 -26.45
N SER A 157 -11.64 21.69 -27.05
CA SER A 157 -12.81 21.21 -27.80
C SER A 157 -13.65 20.25 -26.94
N SER A 158 -14.70 20.77 -26.30
CA SER A 158 -15.64 19.97 -25.51
C SER A 158 -16.44 19.00 -26.39
N GLU A 159 -16.78 19.39 -27.61
CA GLU A 159 -17.53 18.55 -28.55
C GLU A 159 -16.74 17.31 -28.98
N SER A 160 -15.46 17.47 -29.32
CA SER A 160 -14.60 16.33 -29.70
C SER A 160 -14.41 15.35 -28.53
N ALA A 161 -14.22 15.88 -27.32
CA ALA A 161 -14.14 15.07 -26.11
C ALA A 161 -15.44 14.30 -25.85
N ARG A 162 -16.61 14.96 -26.00
CA ARG A 162 -17.93 14.33 -25.89
C ARG A 162 -18.13 13.20 -26.90
N GLN A 163 -17.78 13.42 -28.17
CA GLN A 163 -17.87 12.37 -29.20
C GLN A 163 -16.98 11.16 -28.87
N LEU A 164 -15.79 11.39 -28.32
CA LEU A 164 -14.90 10.31 -27.86
C LEU A 164 -15.50 9.51 -26.69
N PHE A 165 -16.09 10.18 -25.70
CA PHE A 165 -16.77 9.50 -24.60
C PHE A 165 -17.98 8.70 -25.07
N LEU A 166 -18.85 9.30 -25.89
CA LEU A 166 -20.01 8.61 -26.46
C LEU A 166 -19.60 7.38 -27.30
N ARG A 167 -18.54 7.50 -28.10
CA ARG A 167 -18.00 6.36 -28.84
C ARG A 167 -17.40 5.30 -27.90
N GLY A 168 -16.68 5.72 -26.86
CA GLY A 168 -16.16 4.83 -25.84
C GLY A 168 -17.26 4.04 -25.13
N LEU A 169 -18.38 4.69 -24.79
CA LEU A 169 -19.54 4.07 -24.13
C LEU A 169 -20.25 3.04 -25.02
N ARG A 170 -20.15 3.17 -26.36
CA ARG A 170 -20.64 2.11 -27.28
C ARG A 170 -19.82 0.83 -27.18
N PHE A 171 -18.52 0.94 -26.87
CA PHE A 171 -17.66 -0.23 -26.68
C PHE A 171 -17.67 -0.74 -25.24
N HIS A 172 -17.86 0.15 -24.26
CA HIS A 172 -17.78 -0.15 -22.82
C HIS A 172 -18.98 0.45 -22.07
N PRO A 173 -20.20 -0.07 -22.32
CA PRO A 173 -21.43 0.50 -21.76
C PRO A 173 -21.53 0.34 -20.24
N GLU A 174 -20.85 -0.63 -19.62
CA GLU A 174 -20.93 -0.88 -18.18
C GLU A 174 -19.73 -0.33 -17.40
N CYS A 175 -18.83 0.44 -18.03
CA CYS A 175 -17.59 0.88 -17.39
C CYS A 175 -17.82 2.11 -16.47
N PRO A 176 -17.72 1.99 -15.13
CA PRO A 176 -18.02 3.11 -14.23
C PRO A 176 -17.06 4.29 -14.40
N LYS A 177 -15.77 4.01 -14.59
CA LYS A 177 -14.75 5.04 -14.79
C LYS A 177 -15.00 5.89 -16.02
N LEU A 178 -15.57 5.32 -17.08
CA LEU A 178 -15.84 6.05 -18.31
C LEU A 178 -16.98 7.06 -18.10
N TYR A 179 -18.05 6.67 -17.40
CA TYR A 179 -19.11 7.60 -17.00
C TYR A 179 -18.64 8.66 -16.00
N GLN A 180 -17.83 8.30 -15.00
CA GLN A 180 -17.27 9.26 -14.03
C GLN A 180 -16.48 10.37 -14.73
N GLU A 181 -15.59 9.99 -15.65
CA GLU A 181 -14.76 10.94 -16.38
C GLU A 181 -15.58 11.73 -17.41
N TYR A 182 -16.60 11.11 -18.01
CA TYR A 182 -17.51 11.82 -18.91
C TYR A 182 -18.35 12.87 -18.17
N PHE A 183 -18.92 12.49 -17.02
CA PHE A 183 -19.67 13.39 -16.14
C PHE A 183 -18.78 14.54 -15.65
N ARG A 184 -17.56 14.25 -15.21
CA ARG A 184 -16.58 15.25 -14.81
C ARG A 184 -16.22 16.20 -15.96
N MET A 185 -16.06 15.69 -17.18
CA MET A 185 -15.78 16.49 -18.37
C MET A 185 -16.90 17.49 -18.64
N GLU A 186 -18.17 17.06 -18.60
CA GLU A 186 -19.30 17.97 -18.82
C GLU A 186 -19.36 19.06 -17.75
N LEU A 187 -19.13 18.74 -16.48
CA LEU A 187 -19.09 19.75 -15.40
C LEU A 187 -17.93 20.75 -15.56
N MET A 188 -16.74 20.27 -15.93
CA MET A 188 -15.60 21.15 -16.23
C MET A 188 -15.87 22.05 -17.44
N HIS A 189 -16.59 21.56 -18.45
CA HIS A 189 -16.98 22.37 -19.60
C HIS A 189 -17.91 23.52 -19.20
N VAL A 190 -18.91 23.23 -18.36
CA VAL A 190 -19.85 24.23 -17.83
C VAL A 190 -19.13 25.26 -16.97
N GLU A 191 -18.22 24.83 -16.10
CA GLU A 191 -17.40 25.74 -15.28
C GLU A 191 -16.58 26.69 -16.16
N LYS A 192 -15.99 26.17 -17.24
CA LYS A 192 -15.24 26.97 -18.21
C LYS A 192 -16.12 28.01 -18.88
N LEU A 193 -17.30 27.62 -19.39
CA LEU A 193 -18.24 28.55 -20.03
C LEU A 193 -18.71 29.65 -19.06
N ARG A 194 -18.95 29.30 -17.80
CA ARG A 194 -19.30 30.28 -16.75
C ARG A 194 -18.17 31.27 -16.49
N LYS A 195 -16.91 30.82 -16.43
CA LYS A 195 -15.74 31.69 -16.26
C LYS A 195 -15.58 32.64 -17.45
N GLU A 196 -15.71 32.11 -18.67
CA GLU A 196 -15.68 32.93 -19.89
C GLU A 196 -16.77 34.01 -19.84
N LYS A 197 -18.03 33.65 -19.52
CA LYS A 197 -19.13 34.61 -19.38
C LYS A 197 -18.82 35.70 -18.35
N GLN A 198 -18.32 35.34 -17.17
CA GLN A 198 -17.95 36.30 -16.12
C GLN A 198 -16.80 37.23 -16.54
N GLU A 199 -15.83 36.73 -17.30
CA GLU A 199 -14.73 37.54 -17.83
C GLU A 199 -15.22 38.53 -18.90
N PHE A 200 -16.12 38.10 -19.79
CA PHE A 200 -16.76 38.98 -20.77
C PHE A 200 -17.60 40.08 -20.11
N GLU A 201 -18.42 39.74 -19.12
CA GLU A 201 -19.22 40.71 -18.36
C GLU A 201 -18.34 41.76 -17.66
N LYS A 202 -17.19 41.37 -17.11
CA LYS A 202 -16.23 42.29 -16.48
C LYS A 202 -15.51 43.20 -17.48
N ALA A 203 -15.39 42.78 -18.73
CA ALA A 203 -14.67 43.52 -19.76
C ALA A 203 -15.49 44.65 -20.42
N ASN A 204 -16.77 44.82 -20.08
CA ASN A 204 -17.68 45.83 -20.66
C ASN A 204 -17.65 45.88 -22.20
N MET A 205 -17.43 44.74 -22.86
CA MET A 205 -17.54 44.68 -24.32
C MET A 205 -18.98 44.34 -24.70
N ASP A 206 -19.68 45.28 -25.33
CA ASP A 206 -20.95 45.01 -26.01
C ASP A 206 -20.69 44.10 -27.21
N VAL A 207 -20.82 42.79 -27.00
CA VAL A 207 -20.90 41.82 -28.08
C VAL A 207 -22.29 41.20 -28.02
N GLU A 208 -23.14 41.60 -28.97
CA GLU A 208 -24.27 40.80 -29.39
C GLU A 208 -23.78 39.38 -29.71
N ASN A 209 -24.30 38.37 -28.98
CA ASN A 209 -24.18 36.92 -29.24
C ASN A 209 -23.10 36.11 -28.49
N LEU A 210 -23.06 36.16 -27.16
CA LEU A 210 -22.65 34.99 -26.35
C LEU A 210 -23.80 34.56 -25.44
N ASP A 211 -24.96 34.30 -26.05
CA ASP A 211 -26.11 33.76 -25.34
C ASP A 211 -25.97 32.23 -25.23
N TYR A 212 -25.07 31.79 -24.35
CA TYR A 212 -25.08 30.39 -23.95
C TYR A 212 -26.39 30.12 -23.21
N SER A 213 -27.22 29.21 -23.74
CA SER A 213 -28.49 28.83 -23.11
C SER A 213 -28.28 28.52 -21.63
N GLU A 214 -29.15 29.05 -20.76
CA GLU A 214 -29.06 28.84 -19.31
C GLU A 214 -29.04 27.35 -18.93
N GLU A 215 -29.68 26.49 -19.72
CA GLU A 215 -29.70 25.04 -19.57
C GLU A 215 -28.31 24.40 -19.64
N ILE A 216 -27.47 24.86 -20.57
CA ILE A 216 -26.06 24.44 -20.67
C ILE A 216 -25.30 24.94 -19.45
N LEU A 217 -25.53 26.20 -19.04
CA LEU A 217 -24.86 26.77 -17.87
C LEU A 217 -25.29 26.10 -16.56
N GLN A 218 -26.51 25.58 -16.46
CA GLN A 218 -27.01 24.78 -15.33
C GLN A 218 -26.46 23.35 -15.32
N GLY A 219 -25.84 22.89 -16.42
CA GLY A 219 -25.23 21.58 -16.52
C GLY A 219 -26.21 20.47 -16.88
N GLU A 220 -27.24 20.77 -17.69
CA GLU A 220 -28.24 19.79 -18.11
C GLU A 220 -27.62 18.57 -18.83
N LEU A 221 -26.54 18.77 -19.58
CA LEU A 221 -25.79 17.67 -20.18
C LEU A 221 -25.18 16.74 -19.12
N ALA A 222 -24.62 17.28 -18.04
CA ALA A 222 -24.11 16.47 -16.93
C ALA A 222 -25.25 15.71 -16.24
N ARG A 223 -26.44 16.32 -16.10
CA ARG A 223 -27.65 15.67 -15.58
C ARG A 223 -28.12 14.52 -16.47
N ILE A 224 -28.10 14.68 -17.80
CA ILE A 224 -28.40 13.60 -18.75
C ILE A 224 -27.40 12.45 -18.63
N VAL A 225 -26.11 12.75 -18.54
CA VAL A 225 -25.06 11.74 -18.35
C VAL A 225 -25.28 10.99 -17.04
N TYR A 226 -25.62 11.71 -15.96
CA TYR A 226 -25.94 11.13 -14.67
C TYR A 226 -27.12 10.15 -14.78
N LYS A 227 -28.28 10.59 -15.29
CA LYS A 227 -29.48 9.73 -15.42
C LYS A 227 -29.22 8.49 -16.27
N ASN A 228 -28.49 8.64 -17.37
CA ASN A 228 -28.10 7.51 -18.20
C ASN A 228 -27.17 6.56 -17.44
N SER A 229 -26.19 7.09 -16.71
CA SER A 229 -25.23 6.27 -15.96
C SER A 229 -25.87 5.47 -14.82
N VAL A 230 -26.86 6.05 -14.11
CA VAL A 230 -27.63 5.40 -13.05
C VAL A 230 -28.55 4.30 -13.59
N SER A 231 -29.10 4.49 -14.80
CA SER A 231 -29.94 3.46 -15.43
C SER A 231 -29.15 2.19 -15.80
N VAL A 232 -27.86 2.35 -16.12
CA VAL A 232 -26.98 1.25 -16.55
C VAL A 232 -26.20 0.64 -15.39
N ILE A 233 -25.57 1.48 -14.55
CA ILE A 233 -24.69 1.04 -13.47
C ILE A 233 -25.43 1.18 -12.14
N LYS A 234 -25.90 0.04 -11.63
CA LYS A 234 -26.55 -0.04 -10.32
C LYS A 234 -25.46 -0.18 -9.24
N GLY A 235 -25.50 0.68 -8.23
CA GLY A 235 -24.59 0.59 -7.09
C GLY A 235 -24.41 1.93 -6.37
N VAL A 236 -24.46 1.85 -5.04
CA VAL A 236 -24.31 3.02 -4.15
C VAL A 236 -22.94 3.65 -4.28
N GLU A 237 -21.87 2.85 -4.33
CA GLU A 237 -20.50 3.34 -4.49
C GLU A 237 -20.34 4.21 -5.75
N PHE A 238 -21.01 3.83 -6.84
CA PHE A 238 -20.99 4.60 -8.08
C PHE A 238 -21.76 5.92 -7.94
N HIS A 239 -22.96 5.91 -7.35
CA HIS A 239 -23.71 7.14 -7.07
C HIS A 239 -22.93 8.11 -6.17
N LEU A 240 -22.33 7.59 -5.10
CA LEU A 240 -21.45 8.36 -4.22
C LEU A 240 -20.24 8.94 -4.96
N SER A 241 -19.67 8.19 -5.91
CA SER A 241 -18.57 8.70 -6.73
C SER A 241 -19.00 9.89 -7.59
N LEU A 242 -20.18 9.84 -8.20
CA LEU A 242 -20.72 10.96 -9.01
C LEU A 242 -21.05 12.17 -8.13
N LEU A 243 -21.61 11.94 -6.94
CA LEU A 243 -21.86 12.99 -5.96
C LEU A 243 -20.55 13.67 -5.53
N SER A 244 -19.50 12.90 -5.24
CA SER A 244 -18.18 13.43 -4.89
C SER A 244 -17.55 14.27 -6.01
N ILE A 245 -17.80 13.91 -7.27
CA ILE A 245 -17.39 14.70 -8.44
C ILE A 245 -18.19 15.99 -8.52
N ALA A 246 -19.52 15.93 -8.34
CA ALA A 246 -20.38 17.12 -8.38
C ALA A 246 -20.05 18.12 -7.26
N GLN A 247 -19.64 17.65 -6.08
CA GLN A 247 -19.19 18.47 -4.95
C GLN A 247 -17.96 19.33 -5.25
N LEU A 248 -17.15 18.97 -6.25
CA LEU A 248 -16.00 19.78 -6.68
C LEU A 248 -16.43 21.09 -7.37
N PHE A 249 -17.70 21.23 -7.75
CA PHE A 249 -18.21 22.35 -8.55
C PHE A 249 -19.27 23.12 -7.78
N GLU A 250 -18.96 24.35 -7.37
CA GLU A 250 -19.86 25.18 -6.55
C GLU A 250 -21.21 25.48 -7.22
N PHE A 251 -21.24 25.52 -8.55
CA PHE A 251 -22.48 25.79 -9.29
C PHE A 251 -23.44 24.61 -9.33
N ALA A 252 -22.96 23.38 -9.07
CA ALA A 252 -23.72 22.16 -9.26
C ALA A 252 -24.58 21.79 -8.04
N LYS A 253 -24.93 22.75 -7.16
CA LYS A 253 -25.69 22.49 -5.92
C LYS A 253 -27.04 21.84 -6.16
N ASP A 254 -27.76 22.27 -7.20
CA ASP A 254 -29.06 21.70 -7.55
C ASP A 254 -28.91 20.25 -8.02
N LEU A 255 -27.87 19.97 -8.82
CA LEU A 255 -27.54 18.62 -9.25
C LEU A 255 -27.04 17.75 -8.10
N GLN A 256 -26.26 18.28 -7.16
CA GLN A 256 -25.85 17.58 -5.94
C GLN A 256 -27.06 17.18 -5.09
N LYS A 257 -28.06 18.07 -4.99
CA LYS A 257 -29.31 17.78 -4.28
C LYS A 257 -30.10 16.67 -4.99
N GLU A 258 -30.26 16.76 -6.30
CA GLU A 258 -30.94 15.72 -7.09
C GLU A 258 -30.26 14.35 -6.95
N ILE A 259 -28.93 14.29 -7.10
CA ILE A 259 -28.17 13.04 -6.93
C ILE A 259 -28.35 12.46 -5.52
N TYR A 260 -28.45 13.33 -4.50
CA TYR A 260 -28.65 12.91 -3.13
C TYR A 260 -30.07 12.38 -2.87
N ASP A 261 -31.08 13.08 -3.37
CA ASP A 261 -32.49 12.65 -3.24
C ASP A 261 -32.69 11.31 -3.98
N ASP A 262 -32.07 11.14 -5.15
CA ASP A 262 -32.04 9.88 -5.90
C ASP A 262 -31.29 8.77 -5.16
N LEU A 263 -30.18 9.07 -4.46
CA LEU A 263 -29.45 8.10 -3.65
C LEU A 263 -30.34 7.51 -2.54
N GLN A 264 -31.10 8.37 -1.83
CA GLN A 264 -32.01 7.94 -0.78
C GLN A 264 -33.21 7.15 -1.32
N ALA A 265 -33.74 7.55 -2.49
CA ALA A 265 -34.90 6.90 -3.10
C ALA A 265 -34.56 5.54 -3.73
N LEU A 266 -33.41 5.43 -4.39
CA LEU A 266 -33.02 4.23 -5.14
C LEU A 266 -32.33 3.17 -4.28
N HIS A 267 -31.69 3.57 -3.17
CA HIS A 267 -30.92 2.68 -2.31
C HIS A 267 -31.24 2.85 -0.81
N PRO A 268 -32.52 2.71 -0.40
CA PRO A 268 -32.91 2.86 1.01
C PRO A 268 -32.42 1.73 1.91
N ASP A 269 -32.21 0.52 1.35
CA ASP A 269 -31.81 -0.67 2.11
C ASP A 269 -30.28 -0.86 2.20
N ASP A 270 -29.48 0.06 1.67
CA ASP A 270 -28.03 -0.08 1.61
C ASP A 270 -27.33 0.63 2.78
N PRO A 271 -26.50 -0.09 3.58
CA PRO A 271 -25.77 0.49 4.70
C PRO A 271 -24.82 1.65 4.35
N LEU A 272 -24.30 1.70 3.12
CA LEU A 272 -23.40 2.78 2.68
C LEU A 272 -24.17 4.07 2.39
N THR A 273 -25.42 3.97 1.94
CA THR A 273 -26.30 5.13 1.78
C THR A 273 -26.52 5.79 3.14
N TRP A 274 -26.87 5.00 4.16
CA TRP A 274 -27.06 5.48 5.52
C TRP A 274 -25.79 6.04 6.16
N ASP A 275 -24.63 5.39 5.97
CA ASP A 275 -23.33 5.91 6.41
C ASP A 275 -23.02 7.28 5.78
N TYR A 276 -23.30 7.44 4.48
CA TYR A 276 -23.10 8.71 3.80
C TYR A 276 -24.06 9.81 4.29
N VAL A 277 -25.36 9.51 4.39
CA VAL A 277 -26.39 10.43 4.91
C VAL A 277 -26.01 10.90 6.33
N ALA A 278 -25.61 9.97 7.20
CA ALA A 278 -25.19 10.30 8.55
C ALA A 278 -23.90 11.14 8.58
N ARG A 279 -22.93 10.88 7.69
CA ARG A 279 -21.68 11.67 7.63
C ARG A 279 -21.90 13.07 7.08
N ARG A 280 -22.85 13.26 6.15
CA ARG A 280 -23.19 14.58 5.61
C ARG A 280 -23.67 15.55 6.67
N GLU A 281 -24.36 15.08 7.71
CA GLU A 281 -24.79 15.91 8.86
C GLU A 281 -23.63 16.58 9.62
N LEU A 282 -22.40 16.07 9.49
CA LEU A 282 -21.19 16.74 10.02
C LEU A 282 -20.76 17.96 9.19
N GLU A 283 -21.03 17.93 7.89
CA GLU A 283 -20.59 18.91 6.91
C GLU A 283 -21.60 20.05 6.74
N ILE A 284 -22.88 19.79 7.01
CA ILE A 284 -23.92 20.82 7.00
C ILE A 284 -23.57 21.91 8.01
N GLU A 285 -23.27 23.10 7.49
CA GLU A 285 -23.12 24.31 8.30
C GLU A 285 -24.47 24.69 8.92
N SER A 286 -24.41 25.30 10.11
CA SER A 286 -25.60 25.81 10.78
C SER A 286 -26.34 26.80 9.87
N GLN A 287 -27.66 26.92 10.03
CA GLN A 287 -28.52 27.78 9.22
C GLN A 287 -27.93 29.19 9.00
N PRO A 288 -28.19 29.85 7.86
CA PRO A 288 -27.74 31.22 7.60
C PRO A 288 -28.43 32.16 8.59
N GLY A 289 -27.72 32.53 9.66
CA GLY A 289 -28.24 33.35 10.76
C GLY A 289 -27.61 33.08 12.13
N GLU A 290 -26.97 31.92 12.34
CA GLU A 290 -26.16 31.69 13.55
C GLU A 290 -24.75 32.26 13.36
N GLU A 291 -24.32 33.17 14.23
CA GLU A 291 -22.95 33.71 14.20
C GLU A 291 -21.93 32.57 14.27
N PRO A 292 -20.90 32.55 13.40
CA PRO A 292 -19.88 31.52 13.44
C PRO A 292 -19.23 31.52 14.83
N PRO A 293 -19.10 30.35 15.49
CA PRO A 293 -18.67 30.29 16.87
C PRO A 293 -17.29 30.93 17.06
N MET A 294 -17.26 32.13 17.63
CA MET A 294 -16.04 32.94 17.77
C MET A 294 -15.04 32.35 18.78
N THR A 295 -15.49 31.49 19.70
CA THR A 295 -14.64 30.89 20.75
C THR A 295 -14.38 29.40 20.51
N LYS A 296 -13.20 28.91 20.96
CA LYS A 296 -12.85 27.46 20.90
C LYS A 296 -13.89 26.57 21.60
N ARG A 297 -14.52 27.08 22.66
CA ARG A 297 -15.59 26.38 23.40
C ARG A 297 -16.87 26.29 22.57
N ALA A 298 -17.29 27.37 21.91
CA ALA A 298 -18.47 27.37 21.04
C ALA A 298 -18.29 26.45 19.83
N LYS A 299 -17.09 26.40 19.22
CA LYS A 299 -16.75 25.45 18.15
C LYS A 299 -16.88 23.99 18.59
N SER A 300 -16.47 23.70 19.83
CA SER A 300 -16.58 22.36 20.41
C SER A 300 -18.04 21.98 20.72
N VAL A 301 -18.88 22.92 21.14
CA VAL A 301 -20.30 22.65 21.40
C VAL A 301 -21.04 22.39 20.08
N GLU A 302 -20.77 23.19 19.06
CA GLU A 302 -21.36 23.01 17.73
C GLU A 302 -20.94 21.67 17.09
N LEU A 303 -19.66 21.30 17.22
CA LEU A 303 -19.20 19.98 16.79
C LEU A 303 -19.94 18.83 17.52
N GLY A 304 -20.22 19.00 18.81
CA GLY A 304 -21.00 18.03 19.58
C GLY A 304 -22.46 17.91 19.11
N ARG A 305 -23.09 19.04 18.73
CA ARG A 305 -24.45 19.04 18.16
C ARG A 305 -24.49 18.32 16.81
N ARG A 306 -23.51 18.58 15.94
CA ARG A 306 -23.36 17.89 14.65
C ARG A 306 -23.20 16.38 14.83
N GLU A 307 -22.32 15.97 15.73
CA GLU A 307 -22.14 14.54 16.06
C GLU A 307 -23.44 13.90 16.56
N GLU A 308 -24.22 14.61 17.38
CA GLU A 308 -25.51 14.11 17.88
C GLU A 308 -26.54 13.93 16.76
N ARG A 309 -26.61 14.84 15.78
CA ARG A 309 -27.44 14.65 14.57
C ARG A 309 -27.02 13.42 13.78
N CYS A 310 -25.72 13.20 13.63
CA CYS A 310 -25.20 12.01 12.95
C CYS A 310 -25.59 10.73 13.69
N TYR A 311 -25.46 10.72 15.02
CA TYR A 311 -25.88 9.58 15.83
C TYR A 311 -27.38 9.31 15.69
N ALA A 312 -28.23 10.35 15.68
CA ALA A 312 -29.66 10.17 15.46
C ALA A 312 -29.98 9.47 14.12
N VAL A 313 -29.28 9.84 13.04
CA VAL A 313 -29.42 9.17 11.73
C VAL A 313 -28.94 7.72 11.79
N TYR A 314 -27.83 7.43 12.47
CA TYR A 314 -27.37 6.05 12.65
C TYR A 314 -28.34 5.21 13.48
N GLU A 315 -28.99 5.80 14.49
CA GLU A 315 -30.01 5.13 15.31
C GLU A 315 -31.25 4.78 14.47
N GLU A 316 -31.73 5.72 13.65
CA GLU A 316 -32.80 5.46 12.69
C GLU A 316 -32.41 4.38 11.67
N ALA A 317 -31.16 4.40 11.20
CA ALA A 317 -30.64 3.42 10.25
C ALA A 317 -30.57 2.00 10.82
N VAL A 318 -30.19 1.81 12.10
CA VAL A 318 -30.16 0.47 12.72
C VAL A 318 -31.55 -0.04 13.09
N GLU A 319 -32.52 0.85 13.31
CA GLU A 319 -33.93 0.49 13.53
C GLU A 319 -34.60 0.06 12.22
N THR A 320 -34.32 0.76 11.11
CA THR A 320 -34.85 0.44 9.78
C THR A 320 -34.14 -0.76 9.14
N LEU A 321 -32.82 -0.86 9.32
CA LEU A 321 -31.97 -1.89 8.72
C LEU A 321 -31.03 -2.55 9.77
N PRO A 322 -31.53 -3.50 10.58
CA PRO A 322 -30.75 -4.18 11.61
C PRO A 322 -29.83 -5.25 10.99
N THR A 323 -28.87 -4.82 10.17
CA THR A 323 -27.90 -5.71 9.51
C THR A 323 -26.51 -5.55 10.13
N GLY A 324 -25.71 -6.62 10.10
CA GLY A 324 -24.33 -6.57 10.59
C GLY A 324 -23.47 -5.53 9.84
N ALA A 325 -23.77 -5.27 8.56
CA ALA A 325 -23.09 -4.24 7.77
C ALA A 325 -23.43 -2.82 8.27
N MET A 326 -24.70 -2.54 8.60
CA MET A 326 -25.11 -1.25 9.16
C MET A 326 -24.48 -0.99 10.54
N TRP A 327 -24.50 -2.00 11.41
CA TRP A 327 -23.82 -1.94 12.70
C TRP A 327 -22.31 -1.73 12.54
N LYS A 328 -21.68 -2.36 11.55
CA LYS A 328 -20.26 -2.14 11.24
C LYS A 328 -19.97 -0.69 10.83
N CYS A 329 -20.81 -0.07 9.99
CA CYS A 329 -20.68 1.35 9.64
C CYS A 329 -20.80 2.24 10.88
N TYR A 330 -21.84 2.03 11.70
CA TYR A 330 -22.06 2.80 12.93
C TYR A 330 -20.88 2.67 13.91
N MET A 331 -20.38 1.45 14.12
CA MET A 331 -19.23 1.19 14.99
C MET A 331 -17.95 1.85 14.49
N ASN A 332 -17.67 1.75 13.19
CA ASN A 332 -16.50 2.40 12.58
C ASN A 332 -16.58 3.92 12.73
N PHE A 333 -17.76 4.52 12.51
CA PHE A 333 -17.97 5.95 12.72
C PHE A 333 -17.67 6.36 14.17
N CYS A 334 -18.22 5.64 15.16
CA CYS A 334 -17.96 5.90 16.58
C CYS A 334 -16.46 5.83 16.92
N LEU A 335 -15.75 4.82 16.40
CA LEU A 335 -14.30 4.67 16.59
C LEU A 335 -13.49 5.79 15.93
N GLU A 336 -13.83 6.18 14.69
CA GLU A 336 -13.20 7.30 13.99
C GLU A 336 -13.35 8.61 14.77
N ARG A 337 -14.55 8.89 15.29
CA ARG A 337 -14.79 10.09 16.11
C ARG A 337 -14.02 10.04 17.43
N PHE A 338 -13.91 8.87 18.03
CA PHE A 338 -13.15 8.67 19.26
C PHE A 338 -11.64 8.87 19.05
N ALA A 339 -11.09 8.39 17.93
CA ALA A 339 -9.67 8.52 17.58
C ALA A 339 -9.24 9.98 17.31
N LYS A 340 -10.17 10.88 16.96
CA LYS A 340 -9.85 12.30 16.71
C LYS A 340 -9.41 13.01 17.99
N LYS A 341 -8.14 13.44 18.01
CA LYS A 341 -7.54 14.24 19.11
C LYS A 341 -8.40 15.46 19.39
N THR A 342 -8.96 15.52 20.60
CA THR A 342 -9.84 16.61 21.03
C THR A 342 -9.38 17.10 22.39
N SER A 343 -9.08 18.39 22.51
CA SER A 343 -8.62 19.03 23.76
C SER A 343 -9.75 19.17 24.80
N ASN A 344 -11.01 18.99 24.40
CA ASN A 344 -12.16 19.05 25.30
C ASN A 344 -12.45 17.67 25.92
N GLY A 345 -12.18 17.53 27.23
CA GLY A 345 -12.45 16.31 27.99
C GLY A 345 -13.93 15.91 28.02
N PHE A 346 -14.86 16.87 28.00
CA PHE A 346 -16.30 16.60 28.02
C PHE A 346 -16.78 15.92 26.73
N LEU A 347 -16.33 16.40 25.56
CA LEU A 347 -16.64 15.75 24.29
C LEU A 347 -16.02 14.36 24.20
N ARG A 348 -14.79 14.20 24.69
CA ARG A 348 -14.12 12.89 24.72
C ARG A 348 -14.89 11.89 25.57
N GLY A 349 -15.39 12.31 26.74
CA GLY A 349 -16.24 11.50 27.61
C GLY A 349 -17.56 11.10 26.92
N LYS A 350 -18.25 12.05 26.26
CA LYS A 350 -19.47 11.75 25.49
C LYS A 350 -19.25 10.75 24.36
N ARG A 351 -18.16 10.91 23.58
CA ARG A 351 -17.82 9.97 22.50
C ARG A 351 -17.51 8.59 23.05
N LEU A 352 -16.78 8.50 24.16
CA LEU A 352 -16.49 7.23 24.84
C LEU A 352 -17.80 6.53 25.26
N GLN A 353 -18.69 7.26 25.94
CA GLN A 353 -19.97 6.72 26.38
C GLN A 353 -20.82 6.23 25.21
N ARG A 354 -20.88 7.00 24.11
CA ARG A 354 -21.58 6.59 22.87
C ARG A 354 -20.99 5.32 22.28
N THR A 355 -19.67 5.24 22.09
CA THR A 355 -19.00 4.03 21.59
C THR A 355 -19.30 2.81 22.46
N MET A 356 -19.26 2.95 23.79
CA MET A 356 -19.58 1.85 24.71
C MET A 356 -21.04 1.38 24.59
N THR A 357 -21.99 2.31 24.48
CA THR A 357 -23.42 1.97 24.29
C THR A 357 -23.65 1.24 22.96
N VAL A 358 -23.02 1.71 21.87
CA VAL A 358 -23.15 1.08 20.55
C VAL A 358 -22.59 -0.33 20.55
N PHE A 359 -21.42 -0.55 21.15
CA PHE A 359 -20.83 -1.89 21.26
C PHE A 359 -21.68 -2.82 22.11
N ARG A 360 -22.24 -2.33 23.22
CA ARG A 360 -23.16 -3.13 24.06
C ARG A 360 -24.40 -3.55 23.29
N ARG A 361 -25.06 -2.64 22.57
CA ARG A 361 -26.24 -2.96 21.74
C ARG A 361 -25.91 -3.90 20.59
N ALA A 362 -24.79 -3.67 19.90
CA ALA A 362 -24.32 -4.57 18.84
C ALA A 362 -24.03 -5.99 19.37
N HIS A 363 -23.52 -6.10 20.60
CA HIS A 363 -23.34 -7.38 21.28
C HIS A 363 -24.67 -8.06 21.63
N GLU A 364 -25.62 -7.34 22.24
CA GLU A 364 -26.95 -7.86 22.60
C GLU A 364 -27.68 -8.42 21.37
N LEU A 365 -27.52 -7.77 20.21
CA LEU A 365 -28.08 -8.19 18.93
C LEU A 365 -27.21 -9.20 18.15
N LYS A 366 -26.06 -9.61 18.70
CA LYS A 366 -25.08 -10.54 18.09
C LYS A 366 -24.51 -10.09 16.73
N PHE A 367 -24.47 -8.78 16.47
CA PHE A 367 -23.89 -8.20 15.26
C PHE A 367 -22.43 -7.74 15.42
N LEU A 368 -21.83 -7.92 16.60
CA LEU A 368 -20.48 -7.46 16.91
C LEU A 368 -19.41 -8.44 16.36
N PRO A 369 -18.55 -8.03 15.41
CA PRO A 369 -17.47 -8.87 14.90
C PRO A 369 -16.33 -9.04 15.92
N GLU A 370 -15.56 -10.12 15.79
CA GLU A 370 -14.40 -10.43 16.64
C GLU A 370 -13.39 -9.27 16.75
N LEU A 371 -13.11 -8.58 15.63
CA LEU A 371 -12.21 -7.42 15.61
C LEU A 371 -12.67 -6.30 16.55
N HIS A 372 -13.97 -6.02 16.56
CA HIS A 372 -14.56 -4.96 17.38
C HIS A 372 -14.65 -5.36 18.86
N TYR A 373 -14.79 -6.66 19.18
CA TYR A 373 -14.63 -7.16 20.55
C TYR A 373 -13.23 -6.87 21.11
N LYS A 374 -12.19 -7.17 20.32
CA LYS A 374 -10.81 -6.87 20.72
C LYS A 374 -10.63 -5.39 21.02
N GLN A 375 -11.12 -4.52 20.13
CA GLN A 375 -11.05 -3.07 20.30
C GLN A 375 -11.85 -2.60 21.53
N TRP A 376 -13.00 -3.22 21.81
CA TRP A 376 -13.81 -2.91 22.99
C TRP A 376 -13.07 -3.25 24.30
N ILE A 377 -12.47 -4.43 24.38
CA ILE A 377 -11.70 -4.89 25.55
C ILE A 377 -10.48 -3.99 25.79
N GLU A 378 -9.76 -3.63 24.73
CA GLU A 378 -8.59 -2.74 24.82
C GLU A 378 -8.98 -1.33 25.30
N LEU A 379 -10.12 -0.82 24.81
CA LEU A 379 -10.66 0.47 25.23
C LEU A 379 -11.10 0.43 26.70
N LEU A 380 -11.82 -0.60 27.15
CA LEU A 380 -12.21 -0.75 28.56
C LEU A 380 -10.99 -0.86 29.48
N SER A 381 -9.96 -1.60 29.04
CA SER A 381 -8.69 -1.76 29.77
C SER A 381 -7.97 -0.42 29.96
N HIS A 382 -7.91 0.42 28.91
CA HIS A 382 -7.25 1.73 28.99
C HIS A 382 -7.94 2.68 29.98
N TYR A 383 -9.24 2.55 30.18
CA TYR A 383 -10.01 3.38 31.12
C TYR A 383 -10.16 2.74 32.51
N ASN A 384 -9.43 1.66 32.80
CA ASN A 384 -9.46 0.91 34.07
C ASN A 384 -10.83 0.30 34.42
N TYR A 385 -11.68 0.04 33.43
CA TYR A 385 -12.95 -0.70 33.61
C TYR A 385 -12.71 -2.21 33.46
N PHE A 386 -11.88 -2.78 34.35
CA PHE A 386 -11.41 -4.17 34.25
C PHE A 386 -12.54 -5.20 34.37
N ARG A 387 -13.54 -4.95 35.23
CA ARG A 387 -14.70 -5.84 35.40
C ARG A 387 -15.51 -5.95 34.11
N ASP A 388 -15.90 -4.81 33.54
CA ASP A 388 -16.66 -4.77 32.28
C ASP A 388 -15.84 -5.39 31.13
N ALA A 389 -14.53 -5.16 31.11
CA ALA A 389 -13.63 -5.76 30.11
C ALA A 389 -13.62 -7.29 30.19
N LEU A 390 -13.64 -7.83 31.40
CA LEU A 390 -13.71 -9.27 31.64
C LEU A 390 -15.06 -9.84 31.20
N GLU A 391 -16.17 -9.20 31.56
CA GLU A 391 -17.52 -9.61 31.14
C GLU A 391 -17.65 -9.65 29.61
N VAL A 392 -17.12 -8.63 28.92
CA VAL A 392 -17.07 -8.58 27.45
C VAL A 392 -16.17 -9.67 26.86
N ALA A 393 -15.03 -9.95 27.50
CA ALA A 393 -14.13 -11.01 27.03
C ALA A 393 -14.74 -12.40 27.19
N VAL A 394 -15.44 -12.66 28.30
CA VAL A 394 -16.19 -13.91 28.53
C VAL A 394 -17.27 -14.09 27.47
N ALA A 395 -18.13 -13.08 27.29
CA ALA A 395 -19.19 -13.11 26.27
C ALA A 395 -18.63 -13.29 24.85
N GLY A 396 -17.48 -12.66 24.55
CA GLY A 396 -16.77 -12.83 23.30
C GLY A 396 -16.23 -14.25 23.09
N THR A 397 -15.67 -14.89 24.12
CA THR A 397 -15.22 -16.29 24.04
C THR A 397 -16.37 -17.29 23.90
N GLU A 398 -17.54 -17.01 24.48
CA GLU A 398 -18.72 -17.86 24.32
C GLU A 398 -19.24 -17.88 22.87
N LEU A 399 -19.16 -16.74 22.19
CA LEU A 399 -19.58 -16.57 20.79
C LEU A 399 -18.51 -17.04 19.80
N PHE A 400 -17.23 -16.79 20.09
CA PHE A 400 -16.08 -17.11 19.23
C PHE A 400 -15.17 -18.15 19.89
N ARG A 401 -15.71 -19.33 20.17
CA ARG A 401 -15.01 -20.41 20.90
C ARG A 401 -13.73 -20.89 20.23
N ASP A 402 -13.66 -20.80 18.91
CA ASP A 402 -12.52 -21.26 18.11
C ASP A 402 -11.44 -20.18 17.92
N SER A 403 -11.65 -18.96 18.42
CA SER A 403 -10.69 -17.86 18.24
C SER A 403 -9.63 -17.81 19.35
N ALA A 404 -8.39 -18.14 18.99
CA ALA A 404 -7.24 -17.98 19.88
C ALA A 404 -7.03 -16.54 20.37
N THR A 405 -7.42 -15.54 19.58
CA THR A 405 -7.21 -14.12 19.96
C THR A 405 -8.15 -13.69 21.07
N MET A 406 -9.40 -14.19 21.04
CA MET A 406 -10.39 -13.90 22.08
C MET A 406 -10.03 -14.58 23.40
N TRP A 407 -9.57 -15.83 23.35
CA TRP A 407 -9.04 -16.52 24.52
C TRP A 407 -7.83 -15.80 25.10
N GLN A 408 -6.88 -15.35 24.27
CA GLN A 408 -5.73 -14.54 24.75
C GLN A 408 -6.19 -13.28 25.48
N LYS A 409 -7.20 -12.57 24.95
CA LYS A 409 -7.74 -11.37 25.59
C LYS A 409 -8.46 -11.68 26.90
N LYS A 410 -9.28 -12.74 26.97
CA LYS A 410 -9.90 -13.21 28.22
C LYS A 410 -8.85 -13.51 29.28
N LEU A 411 -7.81 -14.26 28.92
CA LEU A 411 -6.74 -14.65 29.84
C LEU A 411 -5.89 -13.45 30.27
N GLN A 412 -5.59 -12.51 29.37
CA GLN A 412 -4.92 -11.27 29.73
C GLN A 412 -5.75 -10.44 30.74
N MET A 413 -7.07 -10.39 30.57
CA MET A 413 -7.95 -9.70 31.53
C MET A 413 -8.00 -10.41 32.88
N LEU A 414 -8.11 -11.75 32.88
CA LEU A 414 -8.09 -12.55 34.11
C LEU A 414 -6.80 -12.37 34.91
N ILE A 415 -5.65 -12.36 34.23
CA ILE A 415 -4.34 -12.09 34.82
C ILE A 415 -4.30 -10.69 35.45
N ASN A 416 -4.76 -9.66 34.73
CA ASN A 416 -4.80 -8.29 35.24
C ASN A 416 -5.76 -8.10 36.42
N SER A 417 -6.81 -8.94 36.53
CA SER A 417 -7.79 -8.90 37.60
C SER A 417 -7.44 -9.76 38.83
N GLU A 418 -6.29 -10.45 38.83
CA GLU A 418 -5.87 -11.41 39.88
C GLU A 418 -6.97 -12.42 40.24
N SER A 419 -7.72 -12.90 39.24
CA SER A 419 -8.80 -13.87 39.47
C SER A 419 -8.24 -15.19 40.02
N PRO A 420 -8.94 -15.87 40.95
CA PRO A 420 -8.66 -17.28 41.22
C PRO A 420 -8.94 -18.12 39.96
N ASP A 421 -8.30 -19.28 39.86
CA ASP A 421 -8.55 -20.32 38.85
C ASP A 421 -8.13 -20.01 37.40
N ILE A 422 -7.12 -19.17 37.18
CA ILE A 422 -6.59 -18.84 35.84
C ILE A 422 -6.10 -20.10 35.10
N ALA A 423 -5.47 -21.05 35.81
CA ALA A 423 -5.04 -22.32 35.25
C ALA A 423 -6.20 -23.14 34.64
N MET A 424 -7.36 -23.16 35.29
CA MET A 424 -8.57 -23.83 34.78
C MET A 424 -9.06 -23.19 33.48
N HIS A 425 -8.99 -21.86 33.36
CA HIS A 425 -9.39 -21.14 32.16
C HIS A 425 -8.43 -21.35 30.99
N PHE A 426 -7.13 -21.54 31.24
CA PHE A 426 -6.18 -21.98 30.22
C PHE A 426 -6.52 -23.39 29.72
N GLU A 427 -6.86 -24.32 30.62
CA GLU A 427 -7.27 -25.66 30.24
C GLU A 427 -8.56 -25.67 29.43
N GLU A 428 -9.56 -24.88 29.82
CA GLU A 428 -10.80 -24.68 29.06
C GLU A 428 -10.52 -24.16 27.64
N ALA A 429 -9.60 -23.21 27.48
CA ALA A 429 -9.21 -22.70 26.17
C ALA A 429 -8.67 -23.80 25.25
N PHE A 430 -7.87 -24.73 25.77
CA PHE A 430 -7.29 -25.84 25.00
C PHE A 430 -8.25 -27.00 24.74
N VAL A 431 -9.43 -27.02 25.39
CA VAL A 431 -10.54 -27.93 25.00
C VAL A 431 -11.15 -27.49 23.67
N HIS A 432 -11.24 -26.18 23.44
CA HIS A 432 -11.86 -25.60 22.24
C HIS A 432 -10.85 -25.29 21.13
N LEU A 433 -9.63 -24.91 21.49
CA LEU A 433 -8.59 -24.54 20.54
C LEU A 433 -7.63 -25.70 20.27
N ASN A 434 -7.10 -25.76 19.04
CA ASN A 434 -6.02 -26.71 18.74
C ASN A 434 -4.74 -26.30 19.49
N PRO A 435 -4.27 -27.11 20.48
CA PRO A 435 -3.10 -26.76 21.28
C PRO A 435 -1.80 -26.67 20.48
N GLN A 436 -1.76 -27.28 19.29
CA GLN A 436 -0.59 -27.29 18.40
C GLN A 436 -0.31 -25.93 17.74
N VAL A 437 -1.33 -25.07 17.60
CA VAL A 437 -1.26 -23.83 16.81
C VAL A 437 -1.28 -22.58 17.71
N CYS A 438 -1.48 -22.76 19.02
CA CYS A 438 -1.71 -21.67 19.97
C CYS A 438 -0.46 -21.34 20.80
N LEU A 439 0.70 -21.15 20.15
CA LEU A 439 1.95 -20.75 20.82
C LEU A 439 1.79 -19.55 21.77
N PRO A 440 1.08 -18.46 21.42
CA PRO A 440 1.02 -17.31 22.31
C PRO A 440 0.22 -17.59 23.60
N LEU A 441 -0.74 -18.52 23.57
CA LEU A 441 -1.48 -18.93 24.78
C LEU A 441 -0.58 -19.71 25.75
N TRP A 442 0.25 -20.61 25.23
CA TRP A 442 1.25 -21.33 26.04
C TRP A 442 2.27 -20.40 26.66
N ILE A 443 2.72 -19.38 25.92
CA ILE A 443 3.64 -18.37 26.43
C ILE A 443 2.98 -17.58 27.56
N SER A 444 1.74 -17.09 27.37
CA SER A 444 1.03 -16.35 28.41
C SER A 444 0.76 -17.19 29.66
N TRP A 445 0.48 -18.50 29.52
CA TRP A 445 0.33 -19.39 30.67
C TRP A 445 1.65 -19.51 31.44
N ALA A 446 2.75 -19.76 30.74
CA ALA A 446 4.06 -19.92 31.37
C ALA A 446 4.56 -18.62 32.05
N GLU A 447 4.31 -17.46 31.43
CA GLU A 447 4.65 -16.16 32.03
C GLU A 447 3.83 -15.87 33.29
N TRP A 448 2.54 -16.23 33.29
CA TRP A 448 1.69 -16.11 34.48
C TRP A 448 2.14 -17.07 35.58
N SER A 449 2.37 -18.35 35.27
CA SER A 449 2.78 -19.33 36.28
C SER A 449 4.12 -18.97 36.92
N GLU A 450 5.07 -18.39 36.17
CA GLU A 450 6.35 -17.90 36.70
C GLU A 450 6.17 -16.80 37.77
N GLY A 451 5.12 -15.98 37.66
CA GLY A 451 4.86 -14.87 38.58
C GLY A 451 4.04 -15.24 39.83
N THR A 452 3.18 -16.26 39.76
CA THR A 452 2.19 -16.53 40.81
C THR A 452 2.18 -17.96 41.35
N GLU A 453 2.61 -18.96 40.58
CA GLU A 453 2.56 -20.38 40.98
C GLU A 453 3.92 -20.88 41.49
N SER A 454 3.94 -22.10 42.01
CA SER A 454 5.18 -22.75 42.44
C SER A 454 6.08 -23.02 41.22
N PRO A 455 7.42 -23.08 41.41
CA PRO A 455 8.32 -23.44 40.32
C PRO A 455 8.08 -24.88 39.80
N GLU A 456 7.45 -25.76 40.58
CA GLU A 456 7.03 -27.10 40.16
C GLU A 456 5.85 -27.04 39.18
N ASP A 457 4.85 -26.21 39.46
CA ASP A 457 3.66 -26.05 38.61
C ASP A 457 4.02 -25.40 37.27
N THR A 458 4.89 -24.39 37.30
CA THR A 458 5.43 -23.78 36.08
C THR A 458 6.20 -24.80 35.23
N GLU A 459 6.95 -25.72 35.86
CA GLU A 459 7.63 -26.80 35.14
C GLU A 459 6.65 -27.75 34.46
N ALA A 460 5.53 -28.05 35.12
CA ALA A 460 4.47 -28.89 34.57
C ALA A 460 3.81 -28.24 33.33
N VAL A 461 3.58 -26.92 33.37
CA VAL A 461 3.06 -26.15 32.22
C VAL A 461 4.01 -26.23 31.03
N PHE A 462 5.31 -26.00 31.23
CA PHE A 462 6.30 -26.12 30.15
C PHE A 462 6.37 -27.53 29.57
N LYS A 463 6.35 -28.57 30.41
CA LYS A 463 6.33 -29.97 29.95
C LYS A 463 5.08 -30.27 29.13
N LYS A 464 3.91 -29.80 29.56
CA LYS A 464 2.63 -29.95 28.84
C LYS A 464 2.67 -29.22 27.49
N ALA A 465 3.21 -27.99 27.46
CA ALA A 465 3.33 -27.18 26.25
C ALA A 465 4.22 -27.84 25.18
N ILE A 466 5.35 -28.43 25.59
CA ILE A 466 6.31 -29.06 24.68
C ILE A 466 5.77 -30.36 24.09
N LEU A 467 4.95 -31.11 24.84
CA LEU A 467 4.25 -32.29 24.32
C LEU A 467 3.13 -31.91 23.35
N ALA A 468 2.48 -30.77 23.58
CA ALA A 468 1.36 -30.29 22.79
C ALA A 468 1.80 -29.64 21.47
N VAL A 469 2.86 -28.82 21.46
CA VAL A 469 3.27 -28.02 20.29
C VAL A 469 4.32 -28.74 19.44
N ARG A 470 4.06 -28.83 18.12
CA ARG A 470 4.95 -29.48 17.14
C ARG A 470 5.48 -28.47 16.12
N GLY A 471 6.62 -28.78 15.51
CA GLY A 471 7.20 -27.95 14.45
C GLY A 471 8.02 -26.76 14.97
N ALA A 472 8.04 -25.65 14.23
CA ALA A 472 8.88 -24.49 14.52
C ALA A 472 8.52 -23.80 15.85
N ASP A 473 7.24 -23.75 16.22
CA ASP A 473 6.77 -23.11 17.46
C ASP A 473 7.26 -23.83 18.73
N SER A 474 7.56 -25.12 18.62
CA SER A 474 8.18 -25.91 19.69
C SER A 474 9.57 -25.39 20.07
N VAL A 475 10.30 -24.79 19.11
CA VAL A 475 11.64 -24.26 19.31
C VAL A 475 11.61 -23.06 20.26
N THR A 476 10.68 -22.14 20.05
CA THR A 476 10.51 -20.96 20.91
C THR A 476 10.16 -21.32 22.35
N LEU A 477 9.34 -22.37 22.54
CA LEU A 477 9.01 -22.87 23.89
C LEU A 477 10.21 -23.52 24.58
N LYS A 478 11.05 -24.27 23.85
CA LYS A 478 12.27 -24.88 24.41
C LYS A 478 13.28 -23.83 24.85
N ASP A 479 13.45 -22.78 24.04
CA ASP A 479 14.34 -21.67 24.37
C ASP A 479 13.88 -20.96 25.65
N ARG A 480 12.57 -20.71 25.79
CA ARG A 480 12.01 -20.09 27.00
C ARG A 480 12.04 -21.02 28.22
N TYR A 481 11.80 -22.31 28.03
CA TYR A 481 11.87 -23.29 29.12
C TYR A 481 13.29 -23.41 29.68
N LEU A 482 14.30 -23.38 28.81
CA LEU A 482 15.71 -23.37 29.23
C LEU A 482 16.07 -22.08 29.99
N ASP A 483 15.62 -20.92 29.50
CA ASP A 483 15.84 -19.63 30.17
C ASP A 483 15.19 -19.61 31.57
N TRP A 484 13.94 -20.08 31.69
CA TRP A 484 13.24 -20.19 32.97
C TRP A 484 13.93 -21.18 33.93
N ALA A 485 14.37 -22.34 33.41
CA ALA A 485 15.06 -23.34 34.22
C ALA A 485 16.37 -22.78 34.79
N TYR A 486 17.08 -21.95 34.02
CA TYR A 486 18.27 -21.27 34.48
C TYR A 486 17.96 -20.21 35.54
N ARG A 487 16.94 -19.37 35.35
CA ARG A 487 16.54 -18.35 36.34
C ARG A 487 16.06 -18.95 37.66
N SER A 488 15.29 -20.04 37.62
CA SER A 488 14.67 -20.64 38.81
C SER A 488 15.60 -21.56 39.59
N GLY A 489 16.42 -22.37 38.91
CA GLY A 489 17.23 -23.43 39.53
C GLY A 489 18.70 -23.43 39.13
N GLY A 490 19.17 -22.37 38.47
CA GLY A 490 20.55 -22.23 38.02
C GLY A 490 20.98 -23.30 37.00
N TYR A 491 22.29 -23.45 36.85
CA TYR A 491 22.88 -24.31 35.82
C TYR A 491 22.52 -25.80 35.93
N LYS A 492 22.28 -26.31 37.16
CA LYS A 492 21.94 -27.74 37.37
C LYS A 492 20.57 -28.07 36.77
N LYS A 493 19.58 -27.20 36.99
CA LYS A 493 18.23 -27.36 36.45
C LYS A 493 18.22 -27.15 34.94
N ALA A 494 18.95 -26.15 34.44
CA ALA A 494 19.13 -25.92 33.00
C ALA A 494 19.73 -27.14 32.28
N ARG A 495 20.76 -27.80 32.84
CA ARG A 495 21.33 -29.04 32.29
C ARG A 495 20.33 -30.20 32.27
N ALA A 496 19.54 -30.37 33.33
CA ALA A 496 18.54 -31.42 33.39
C ALA A 496 17.45 -31.22 32.32
N VAL A 497 16.99 -29.98 32.15
CA VAL A 497 16.03 -29.58 31.11
C VAL A 497 16.62 -29.76 29.72
N PHE A 498 17.86 -29.32 29.48
CA PHE A 498 18.52 -29.53 28.19
C PHE A 498 18.61 -31.02 27.83
N LYS A 499 18.92 -31.89 28.82
CA LYS A 499 18.96 -33.34 28.63
C LYS A 499 17.59 -33.94 28.31
N SER A 500 16.51 -33.47 28.94
CA SER A 500 15.16 -33.96 28.65
C SER A 500 14.63 -33.49 27.28
N LEU A 501 15.00 -32.29 26.85
CA LEU A 501 14.59 -31.73 25.56
C LEU A 501 15.39 -32.28 24.37
N GLN A 502 16.52 -32.93 24.63
CA GLN A 502 17.51 -33.32 23.64
C GLN A 502 17.02 -34.31 22.57
N GLU A 503 15.92 -35.01 22.84
CA GLU A 503 15.31 -35.96 21.89
C GLU A 503 14.09 -35.35 21.16
N SER A 504 13.58 -34.22 21.63
CA SER A 504 12.44 -33.53 21.04
C SER A 504 12.89 -32.63 19.88
N ARG A 505 12.78 -33.10 18.63
CA ARG A 505 13.05 -32.26 17.43
C ARG A 505 11.82 -31.42 17.05
N PRO A 506 11.97 -30.23 16.43
CA PRO A 506 13.20 -29.57 15.96
C PRO A 506 13.89 -28.67 17.02
N PHE A 507 15.13 -28.26 16.75
CA PHE A 507 15.96 -27.37 17.59
C PHE A 507 16.28 -26.04 16.88
N SER A 508 16.73 -25.01 17.63
CA SER A 508 17.41 -23.82 17.09
C SER A 508 18.91 -23.90 17.37
N VAL A 509 19.70 -23.18 16.56
CA VAL A 509 21.12 -22.93 16.89
C VAL A 509 21.24 -22.14 18.19
N ASP A 510 20.31 -21.21 18.43
CA ASP A 510 20.31 -20.36 19.62
C ASP A 510 20.04 -21.17 20.90
N PHE A 511 19.26 -22.24 20.85
CA PHE A 511 19.09 -23.18 21.97
C PHE A 511 20.43 -23.74 22.46
N PHE A 512 21.29 -24.17 21.53
CA PHE A 512 22.61 -24.68 21.86
C PHE A 512 23.56 -23.56 22.32
N ARG A 513 23.54 -22.39 21.65
CA ARG A 513 24.36 -21.24 22.05
C ARG A 513 24.03 -20.77 23.48
N LYS A 514 22.75 -20.72 23.84
CA LYS A 514 22.32 -20.37 25.20
C LYS A 514 22.84 -21.36 26.23
N MET A 515 22.75 -22.67 25.96
CA MET A 515 23.29 -23.68 26.87
C MET A 515 24.82 -23.55 27.04
N ILE A 516 25.53 -23.24 25.95
CA ILE A 516 26.98 -22.99 25.97
C ILE A 516 27.30 -21.74 26.80
N GLN A 517 26.51 -20.68 26.68
CA GLN A 517 26.67 -19.46 27.48
C GLN A 517 26.45 -19.73 28.98
N ILE A 518 25.39 -20.44 29.34
CA ILE A 518 25.11 -20.89 30.72
C ILE A 518 26.26 -21.75 31.28
N GLU A 519 26.92 -22.53 30.43
CA GLU A 519 28.06 -23.36 30.81
C GLU A 519 29.33 -22.51 31.06
N LYS A 520 29.54 -21.44 30.28
CA LYS A 520 30.67 -20.50 30.44
C LYS A 520 30.56 -19.63 31.68
N GLU A 521 29.34 -19.27 32.09
CA GLU A 521 29.07 -18.46 33.27
C GLU A 521 29.37 -19.19 34.60
N GLN A 522 29.71 -20.47 34.56
CA GLN A 522 30.04 -21.25 35.75
C GLN A 522 31.49 -21.04 36.20
N GLU A 523 31.69 -20.91 37.52
CA GLU A 523 33.03 -20.83 38.15
C GLU A 523 33.91 -22.05 37.87
N SER A 524 33.31 -23.22 37.59
CA SER A 524 34.01 -24.47 37.22
C SER A 524 33.62 -24.94 35.81
N CYS A 525 33.81 -24.06 34.83
CA CYS A 525 33.58 -24.36 33.43
C CYS A 525 34.41 -25.58 32.96
N LYS A 526 33.72 -26.67 32.60
CA LYS A 526 34.37 -27.87 32.05
C LYS A 526 34.30 -27.83 30.53
N MET A 527 35.47 -27.68 29.89
CA MET A 527 35.60 -27.68 28.43
C MET A 527 35.02 -28.95 27.78
N THR A 528 34.96 -30.07 28.49
CA THR A 528 34.31 -31.31 28.02
C THR A 528 32.83 -31.11 27.70
N ASN A 529 32.12 -30.34 28.52
CA ASN A 529 30.69 -30.10 28.34
C ASN A 529 30.45 -29.11 27.19
N ILE A 530 31.27 -28.07 27.10
CA ILE A 530 31.23 -27.10 25.99
C ILE A 530 31.47 -27.80 24.66
N ARG A 531 32.52 -28.65 24.56
CA ARG A 531 32.79 -29.48 23.37
C ARG A 531 31.59 -30.34 23.02
N GLU A 532 30.98 -30.99 24.00
CA GLU A 532 29.81 -31.85 23.77
C GLU A 532 28.62 -31.06 23.20
N TYR A 533 28.35 -29.85 23.68
CA TYR A 533 27.28 -29.01 23.14
C TYR A 533 27.58 -28.51 21.71
N TYR A 534 28.82 -28.10 21.42
CA TYR A 534 29.22 -27.74 20.06
C TYR A 534 29.14 -28.93 19.11
N GLU A 535 29.67 -30.09 19.48
CA GLU A 535 29.61 -31.30 18.65
C GLU A 535 28.15 -31.72 18.36
N ARG A 536 27.24 -31.53 19.31
CA ARG A 536 25.81 -31.79 19.12
C ARG A 536 25.16 -30.76 18.19
N ALA A 537 25.45 -29.48 18.37
CA ALA A 537 24.94 -28.43 17.49
C ALA A 537 25.46 -28.61 16.04
N LEU A 538 26.70 -29.04 15.88
CA LEU A 538 27.34 -29.30 14.57
C LEU A 538 26.77 -30.53 13.87
N ARG A 539 26.28 -31.54 14.60
CA ARG A 539 25.57 -32.68 13.98
C ARG A 539 24.27 -32.27 13.31
N GLU A 540 23.56 -31.29 13.88
CA GLU A 540 22.25 -30.85 13.38
C GLU A 540 22.39 -29.67 12.38
N PHE A 541 23.31 -28.73 12.59
CA PHE A 541 23.44 -27.49 11.80
C PHE A 541 24.77 -27.29 11.07
N GLY A 542 25.70 -28.25 11.19
CA GLY A 542 27.06 -28.11 10.67
C GLY A 542 27.17 -28.06 9.14
N SER A 543 26.11 -28.39 8.41
CA SER A 543 26.05 -28.26 6.94
C SER A 543 25.65 -26.87 6.46
N VAL A 544 24.98 -26.08 7.29
CA VAL A 544 24.37 -24.79 6.91
C VAL A 544 25.05 -23.61 7.62
N ASN A 545 25.41 -23.75 8.90
CA ASN A 545 25.85 -22.62 9.73
C ASN A 545 27.38 -22.55 9.85
N SER A 546 28.00 -21.61 9.11
CA SER A 546 29.43 -21.34 9.15
C SER A 546 29.90 -20.74 10.48
N ASP A 547 29.05 -19.95 11.14
CA ASP A 547 29.42 -19.21 12.35
C ASP A 547 29.59 -20.15 13.54
N LEU A 548 28.80 -21.22 13.62
CA LEU A 548 28.91 -22.23 14.67
C LEU A 548 30.29 -22.92 14.69
N TRP A 549 30.90 -23.14 13.52
CA TRP A 549 32.25 -23.70 13.40
C TRP A 549 33.32 -22.70 13.86
N LEU A 550 33.16 -21.42 13.54
CA LEU A 550 34.08 -20.37 13.97
C LEU A 550 33.97 -20.12 15.48
N ASP A 551 32.75 -20.13 16.02
CA ASP A 551 32.49 -20.07 17.46
C ASP A 551 33.24 -21.20 18.16
N TYR A 552 33.17 -22.43 17.64
CA TYR A 552 33.86 -23.57 18.25
C TYR A 552 35.39 -23.44 18.20
N ILE A 553 35.95 -22.99 17.08
CA ILE A 553 37.41 -22.73 16.96
C ILE A 553 37.84 -21.64 17.95
N ARG A 554 37.04 -20.57 18.10
CA ARG A 554 37.31 -19.49 19.07
C ARG A 554 37.35 -20.01 20.50
N GLU A 555 36.41 -20.88 20.88
CA GLU A 555 36.38 -21.44 22.22
C GLU A 555 37.57 -22.37 22.52
N GLU A 556 38.06 -23.12 21.55
CA GLU A 556 39.24 -23.97 21.73
C GLU A 556 40.55 -23.18 21.87
N VAL A 557 40.60 -21.95 21.35
CA VAL A 557 41.76 -21.04 21.47
C VAL A 557 41.68 -20.20 22.75
N ASN A 558 40.50 -19.70 23.12
CA ASN A 558 40.35 -18.71 24.18
C ASN A 558 40.13 -19.32 25.59
N HIS A 559 39.67 -20.57 25.68
CA HIS A 559 39.38 -21.18 26.98
C HIS A 559 40.65 -21.72 27.67
N ILE A 560 40.77 -21.53 28.99
CA ILE A 560 41.95 -21.92 29.81
C ILE A 560 42.26 -23.43 29.72
N LEU A 561 41.23 -24.26 29.50
CA LEU A 561 41.32 -25.72 29.31
C LEU A 561 41.08 -26.16 27.84
N GLY A 562 41.14 -25.21 26.90
CA GLY A 562 41.04 -25.46 25.46
C GLY A 562 42.24 -26.23 24.92
N ARG A 563 42.10 -26.84 23.74
CA ARG A 563 43.20 -27.51 23.04
C ARG A 563 43.34 -26.89 21.65
N PRO A 564 44.25 -25.91 21.47
CA PRO A 564 44.49 -25.28 20.18
C PRO A 564 44.86 -26.28 19.07
N GLU A 565 45.45 -27.42 19.43
CA GLU A 565 45.77 -28.54 18.53
C GLU A 565 44.55 -29.09 17.76
N ASN A 566 43.35 -29.01 18.35
CA ASN A 566 42.11 -29.49 17.73
C ASN A 566 41.57 -28.51 16.66
N CYS A 567 42.01 -27.26 16.64
CA CYS A 567 41.48 -26.23 15.73
C CYS A 567 41.69 -26.60 14.26
N GLY A 568 42.84 -27.18 13.93
CA GLY A 568 43.11 -27.66 12.57
C GLY A 568 42.15 -28.78 12.15
N GLN A 569 41.85 -29.71 13.06
CA GLN A 569 40.90 -30.79 12.79
C GLN A 569 39.46 -30.28 12.63
N ILE A 570 39.05 -29.29 13.45
CA ILE A 570 37.73 -28.66 13.37
C ILE A 570 37.58 -27.89 12.06
N TYR A 571 38.60 -27.13 11.64
CA TYR A 571 38.62 -26.41 10.35
C TYR A 571 38.45 -27.35 9.15
N TRP A 572 39.21 -28.46 9.14
CA TRP A 572 39.10 -29.47 8.09
C TRP A 572 37.73 -30.16 8.06
N ARG A 573 37.10 -30.38 9.22
CA ARG A 573 35.74 -30.92 9.31
C ARG A 573 34.71 -29.91 8.79
N ALA A 574 34.85 -28.63 9.13
CA ALA A 574 33.99 -27.56 8.63
C ALA A 574 34.00 -27.47 7.10
N MET A 575 35.18 -27.49 6.47
CA MET A 575 35.30 -27.50 5.00
C MET A 575 34.65 -28.72 4.33
N ARG A 576 34.59 -29.86 5.01
CA ARG A 576 33.96 -31.08 4.47
C ARG A 576 32.44 -31.11 4.66
N MET A 577 31.92 -30.48 5.71
CA MET A 577 30.49 -30.53 6.04
C MET A 577 29.70 -29.35 5.46
N LEU A 578 30.28 -28.15 5.37
CA LEU A 578 29.64 -26.96 4.81
C LEU A 578 29.47 -27.09 3.30
N GLN A 579 28.29 -26.72 2.78
CA GLN A 579 27.98 -26.80 1.35
C GLN A 579 27.82 -25.41 0.73
N GLY A 580 28.25 -25.25 -0.54
CA GLY A 580 28.01 -24.04 -1.34
C GLY A 580 28.64 -22.76 -0.76
N GLU A 581 27.89 -21.65 -0.81
CA GLU A 581 28.32 -20.32 -0.36
C GLU A 581 28.76 -20.27 1.12
N SER A 582 28.20 -21.13 1.99
CA SER A 582 28.57 -21.18 3.41
C SER A 582 30.02 -21.63 3.65
N ALA A 583 30.60 -22.43 2.74
CA ALA A 583 32.00 -22.84 2.82
C ALA A 583 32.95 -21.70 2.43
N GLU A 584 32.60 -20.91 1.40
CA GLU A 584 33.38 -19.75 0.97
C GLU A 584 33.38 -18.65 2.04
N VAL A 585 32.20 -18.38 2.63
CA VAL A 585 32.04 -17.44 3.75
C VAL A 585 32.85 -17.88 4.97
N PHE A 586 32.87 -19.18 5.28
CA PHE A 586 33.67 -19.73 6.37
C PHE A 586 35.17 -19.51 6.17
N VAL A 587 35.71 -19.80 4.99
CA VAL A 587 37.13 -19.61 4.67
C VAL A 587 37.52 -18.13 4.76
N ALA A 588 36.68 -17.23 4.22
CA ALA A 588 36.91 -15.78 4.30
C ALA A 588 36.92 -15.28 5.76
N LYS A 589 35.92 -15.69 6.56
CA LYS A 589 35.83 -15.30 7.98
C LYS A 589 36.96 -15.88 8.83
N HIS A 590 37.37 -17.12 8.58
CA HIS A 590 38.49 -17.74 9.28
C HIS A 590 39.84 -17.07 8.93
N ALA A 591 40.03 -16.69 7.66
CA ALA A 591 41.21 -15.93 7.23
C ALA A 591 41.28 -14.54 7.91
N MET A 592 40.14 -13.85 8.05
CA MET A 592 40.06 -12.59 8.81
C MET A 592 40.35 -12.78 10.32
N HIS A 593 39.94 -13.90 10.90
CA HIS A 593 40.22 -14.24 12.29
C HIS A 593 41.72 -14.51 12.53
N GLN A 594 42.42 -15.14 11.59
CA GLN A 594 43.86 -15.38 11.68
C GLN A 594 44.70 -14.11 11.50
N THR A 595 44.18 -13.11 10.78
CA THR A 595 44.86 -11.82 10.56
C THR A 595 44.55 -10.76 11.62
N GLY A 596 43.70 -11.07 12.61
CA GLY A 596 43.40 -10.18 13.74
C GLY A 596 42.44 -9.03 13.44
N HIS A 597 41.64 -9.13 12.36
CA HIS A 597 40.72 -8.07 11.92
C HIS A 597 39.24 -8.37 12.23
N LEU A 598 38.94 -8.88 13.43
CA LEU A 598 37.57 -8.98 13.95
C LEU A 598 37.49 -8.51 15.40
#